data_AF-A0A2P7R5W2-F1
#
_entry.id   AF-A0A2P7R5W2-F1
#
_cell.length_a   1.000
_cell.length_b   1.000
_cell.length_c   1.000
_cell.angle_alpha   90.00
_cell.angle_beta   90.00
_cell.angle_gamma   90.00
#
_symmetry.space_group_name_H-M   'P 1'
#
loop_
_entity.id
_entity.type
_entity.pdbx_description
1 polymer ?
#
loop_
_entity_poly.entity_id
_entity_poly.type
_entity_poly.pdbx_seq_one_letter_code
_entity_poly.pdbx_strand_id
1 'polypeptide(L)'
;MQKALLESETYICEYQGEIVGYIRALVDGFGVYISELYIAPPHRGNGYGAKLLSKIKQAHPDQDVYVLSDEDLYYKKLGCQRVGSVFKL
;
A
#
# COMPACT_ATOMS: atom_id res chain seq x y z
N MET A 1 23.25 5.19 -0.79
CA MET A 1 21.79 5.28 -0.55
C MET A 1 21.08 4.60 -1.71
N GLN A 2 20.22 3.63 -1.42
CA GLN A 2 19.73 2.62 -2.36
C GLN A 2 18.66 3.23 -3.29
N LYS A 3 18.87 3.14 -4.62
CA LYS A 3 18.05 3.74 -5.69
C LYS A 3 16.53 3.52 -5.53
N ALA A 4 16.15 2.36 -4.98
CA ALA A 4 14.77 1.96 -4.72
C ALA A 4 13.99 2.87 -3.75
N LEU A 5 14.66 3.62 -2.85
CA LEU A 5 13.98 4.60 -2.01
C LEU A 5 13.61 5.89 -2.77
N LEU A 6 14.44 6.29 -3.74
CA LEU A 6 14.20 7.49 -4.54
C LEU A 6 13.09 7.28 -5.58
N GLU A 7 12.89 6.03 -6.02
CA GLU A 7 11.92 5.65 -7.04
C GLU A 7 10.58 5.16 -6.44
N SER A 8 10.46 5.15 -5.11
CA SER A 8 9.22 4.75 -4.42
C SER A 8 8.45 5.93 -3.87
N GLU A 9 7.13 5.91 -4.03
CA GLU A 9 6.22 6.85 -3.40
C GLU A 9 5.83 6.33 -2.01
N THR A 10 5.95 7.19 -0.99
CA THR A 10 5.68 6.81 0.41
C THR A 10 4.76 7.83 1.06
N TYR A 11 3.70 7.35 1.71
CA TYR A 11 2.85 8.17 2.58
C TYR A 11 2.89 7.64 4.01
N ILE A 12 2.86 8.56 4.97
CA ILE A 12 2.69 8.28 6.38
C ILE A 12 1.26 8.58 6.82
N CYS A 13 0.77 7.83 7.80
CA CYS A 13 -0.47 8.14 8.51
C CYS A 13 -0.10 8.69 9.87
N GLU A 14 -0.45 9.95 10.12
CA GLU A 14 -0.31 10.58 11.43
C GLU A 14 -1.66 10.61 12.15
N TYR A 15 -1.63 10.33 13.44
CA TYR A 15 -2.79 10.44 14.33
C TYR A 15 -2.33 10.98 15.68
N GLN A 16 -2.95 12.06 16.15
CA GLN A 16 -2.62 12.73 17.42
C GLN A 16 -1.12 13.10 17.56
N GLY A 17 -0.46 13.44 16.46
CA GLY A 17 0.96 13.82 16.44
C GLY A 17 1.93 12.63 16.40
N GLU A 18 1.43 11.40 16.31
CA GLU A 18 2.24 10.20 16.18
C GLU A 18 2.07 9.56 14.80
N ILE A 19 3.15 9.00 14.25
CA ILE A 19 3.10 8.19 13.03
C ILE A 19 2.58 6.80 13.40
N VAL A 20 1.36 6.48 12.96
CA VAL A 20 0.67 5.22 13.29
C VAL A 20 0.73 4.19 12.16
N GLY A 21 1.28 4.56 11.01
CA GLY A 21 1.46 3.66 9.89
C GLY A 21 2.04 4.34 8.66
N TYR A 22 2.34 3.54 7.64
CA TYR A 22 2.84 4.01 6.35
C TYR A 22 2.44 3.06 5.23
N ILE A 23 2.51 3.57 4.01
CA ILE A 23 2.38 2.81 2.77
C ILE A 23 3.53 3.19 1.85
N ARG A 24 4.09 2.20 1.15
CA ARG A 24 5.11 2.40 0.14
C ARG A 24 4.71 1.70 -1.15
N ALA A 25 4.87 2.42 -2.25
CA ALA A 25 4.52 1.95 -3.57
C ALA A 25 5.65 2.20 -4.57
N LEU A 26 5.79 1.29 -5.52
CA LEU A 26 6.57 1.49 -6.74
C LEU A 26 5.61 1.94 -7.83
N VAL A 27 5.95 3.03 -8.52
CA VAL A 27 5.12 3.59 -9.60
C VAL A 27 5.89 3.45 -10.90
N ASP A 28 5.31 2.77 -11.89
CA ASP A 28 5.87 2.69 -13.23
C ASP A 28 4.79 2.88 -14.31
N GLY A 29 5.15 2.66 -15.59
CA GLY A 29 4.23 2.84 -16.71
C GLY A 29 3.10 1.79 -16.81
N PHE A 30 3.18 0.68 -16.08
CA PHE A 30 2.19 -0.40 -16.09
C PHE A 30 1.22 -0.31 -14.92
N GLY A 31 1.64 0.27 -13.79
CA GLY A 31 0.75 0.52 -12.67
C GLY A 31 1.47 0.95 -11.40
N VAL A 32 0.71 0.92 -10.30
CA VAL A 32 1.20 1.20 -8.96
C VAL A 32 1.24 -0.10 -8.16
N TYR A 33 2.41 -0.44 -7.61
CA TYR A 33 2.63 -1.67 -6.87
C TYR A 33 2.92 -1.35 -5.40
N ILE A 34 1.95 -1.62 -4.52
CA ILE A 34 2.14 -1.48 -3.07
C ILE A 34 3.09 -2.58 -2.60
N SER A 35 4.29 -2.19 -2.22
CA SER A 35 5.32 -3.09 -1.69
C SER A 35 5.19 -3.30 -0.19
N GLU A 36 4.74 -2.26 0.53
CA GLU A 36 4.61 -2.29 1.98
C GLU A 36 3.37 -1.51 2.41
N LEU A 37 2.59 -2.09 3.32
CA LEU A 37 1.53 -1.41 4.05
C LEU A 37 1.63 -1.85 5.51
N TYR A 38 1.88 -0.90 6.40
CA TYR A 38 2.02 -1.19 7.82
C TYR A 38 1.22 -0.22 8.66
N ILE A 39 0.43 -0.77 9.59
CA ILE A 39 -0.22 -0.02 10.66
C ILE A 39 0.28 -0.59 12.00
N ALA A 40 0.69 0.30 12.90
CA ALA A 40 1.12 -0.05 14.25
C ALA A 40 0.03 -0.88 14.95
N PRO A 41 0.36 -2.01 15.62
CA PRO A 41 -0.62 -2.93 16.18
C PRO A 41 -1.74 -2.28 17.01
N PRO A 42 -1.47 -1.30 17.90
CA PRO A 42 -2.52 -0.64 18.68
C PRO A 42 -3.54 0.14 17.84
N HIS A 43 -3.19 0.52 16.61
CA HIS A 43 -4.00 1.34 15.72
C HIS A 43 -4.68 0.54 14.60
N ARG A 44 -4.48 -0.78 14.54
CA ARG A 44 -5.15 -1.66 13.56
C ARG A 44 -6.66 -1.71 13.81
N GLY A 45 -7.43 -1.98 12.76
CA GLY A 45 -8.91 -2.02 12.82
C GLY A 45 -9.60 -0.65 12.75
N ASN A 46 -8.85 0.46 12.81
CA ASN A 46 -9.41 1.83 12.76
C ASN A 46 -9.48 2.42 11.32
N GLY A 47 -9.30 1.60 10.28
CA GLY A 47 -9.40 2.04 8.88
C GLY A 47 -8.20 2.79 8.32
N TYR A 48 -7.12 3.01 9.09
CA TYR A 48 -5.92 3.73 8.60
C TYR A 48 -5.30 3.11 7.35
N GLY A 49 -5.21 1.78 7.27
CA GLY A 49 -4.67 1.10 6.09
C GLY A 49 -5.50 1.35 4.83
N ALA A 50 -6.83 1.38 4.95
CA ALA A 50 -7.72 1.66 3.83
C ALA A 50 -7.60 3.13 3.38
N LYS A 51 -7.40 4.07 4.32
CA LYS A 51 -7.15 5.48 4.00
C LYS A 51 -5.85 5.66 3.21
N LEU A 52 -4.77 4.96 3.60
CA LEU A 52 -3.51 4.99 2.88
C LEU A 52 -3.65 4.41 1.46
N LEU A 53 -4.33 3.29 1.29
CA LEU A 53 -4.63 2.71 -0.03
C LEU A 53 -5.46 3.68 -0.90
N SER A 54 -6.48 4.31 -0.32
CA SER A 54 -7.29 5.30 -1.03
C SER A 54 -6.45 6.51 -1.46
N LYS A 55 -5.51 6.96 -0.62
CA LYS A 55 -4.60 8.06 -0.96
C LYS A 55 -3.75 7.75 -2.19
N ILE A 56 -3.20 6.53 -2.28
CA ILE A 56 -2.46 6.08 -3.47
C ILE A 56 -3.37 6.08 -4.70
N LYS A 57 -4.56 5.48 -4.62
CA LYS A 57 -5.47 5.41 -5.78
C LYS A 57 -5.93 6.80 -6.24
N GLN A 58 -6.09 7.76 -5.32
CA GLN A 58 -6.39 9.15 -5.64
C GLN A 58 -5.21 9.89 -6.29
N ALA A 59 -3.97 9.55 -5.93
CA ALA A 59 -2.77 10.12 -6.55
C ALA A 59 -2.57 9.59 -7.98
N HIS A 60 -3.03 8.37 -8.27
CA HIS A 60 -2.92 7.70 -9.57
C HIS A 60 -4.28 7.21 -10.08
N PRO A 61 -5.21 8.13 -10.42
CA PRO A 61 -6.58 7.77 -10.79
C PRO A 61 -6.65 6.88 -12.04
N ASP A 62 -5.77 7.13 -13.00
CA ASP A 62 -5.74 6.48 -14.31
C ASP A 62 -4.90 5.18 -14.35
N GLN A 63 -4.21 4.85 -13.26
CA GLN A 63 -3.40 3.63 -13.17
C GLN A 63 -4.07 2.60 -12.27
N ASP A 64 -3.92 1.33 -12.62
CA ASP A 64 -4.29 0.23 -11.74
C ASP A 64 -3.33 0.15 -10.55
N VAL A 65 -3.89 -0.21 -9.38
CA VAL A 65 -3.15 -0.36 -8.13
C VAL A 65 -3.17 -1.82 -7.72
N TYR A 66 -1.98 -2.41 -7.62
CA TYR A 66 -1.76 -3.80 -7.24
C TYR A 66 -1.12 -3.84 -5.86
N VAL A 67 -1.59 -4.75 -5.00
CA VAL A 67 -0.99 -4.96 -3.68
C VAL A 67 -0.24 -6.28 -3.66
N LEU A 68 1.05 -6.21 -3.35
CA LEU A 68 1.89 -7.39 -3.16
C LEU A 68 1.69 -7.86 -1.72
N SER A 69 0.98 -8.97 -1.55
CA SER A 69 0.52 -9.43 -0.24
C SER A 69 0.74 -10.93 -0.06
N ASP A 70 1.35 -11.28 1.07
CA ASP A 70 1.38 -12.65 1.57
C ASP A 70 0.14 -12.98 2.43
N GLU A 71 -0.65 -11.97 2.82
CA GLU A 71 -1.80 -12.06 3.72
C GLU A 71 -3.12 -11.56 3.07
N ASP A 72 -3.81 -12.45 2.35
CA ASP A 72 -4.98 -12.11 1.52
C ASP A 72 -6.23 -11.66 2.28
N LEU A 73 -6.41 -12.07 3.55
CA LEU A 73 -7.68 -11.92 4.26
C LEU A 73 -8.09 -10.45 4.44
N TYR A 74 -7.11 -9.57 4.64
CA TYR A 74 -7.35 -8.14 4.78
C TYR A 74 -7.90 -7.54 3.47
N TYR A 75 -7.24 -7.80 2.34
CA TYR A 75 -7.61 -7.24 1.05
C TYR A 75 -8.93 -7.83 0.51
N LYS A 76 -9.23 -9.10 0.79
CA LYS A 76 -10.52 -9.70 0.48
C LYS A 76 -11.68 -8.99 1.18
N LYS A 77 -11.51 -8.60 2.46
CA LYS A 77 -12.52 -7.81 3.20
C LYS A 77 -12.73 -6.41 2.62
N LEU A 78 -11.72 -5.85 1.95
CA LEU A 78 -11.82 -4.58 1.23
C LEU A 78 -12.46 -4.73 -0.17
N GLY A 79 -12.81 -5.95 -0.59
CA GLY A 79 -13.36 -6.22 -1.91
C GLY A 79 -12.32 -6.31 -3.03
N CYS A 80 -11.02 -6.37 -2.70
CA CYS A 80 -9.97 -6.54 -3.69
C CYS A 80 -10.10 -7.93 -4.35
N GLN A 81 -9.97 -7.95 -5.68
CA GLN A 81 -9.89 -9.18 -6.44
C GLN A 81 -8.43 -9.66 -6.49
N ARG A 82 -8.24 -10.97 -6.36
CA ARG A 82 -6.91 -11.57 -6.50
C ARG A 82 -6.52 -11.56 -7.98
N VAL A 83 -5.38 -10.96 -8.29
CA VAL A 83 -4.82 -10.91 -9.64
C VAL A 83 -3.43 -11.55 -9.62
N GLY A 84 -3.28 -12.67 -10.35
CA GLY A 84 -2.03 -13.40 -10.45
C GLY A 84 -1.61 -14.14 -9.16
N SER A 85 -0.40 -14.68 -9.19
CA SER A 85 0.30 -15.32 -8.06
C SER A 85 1.75 -15.52 -8.46
N VAL A 86 2.55 -14.45 -8.39
CA VAL A 86 3.84 -14.41 -9.09
C VAL A 86 4.98 -14.90 -8.20
N PHE A 87 5.79 -15.79 -8.76
CA PHE A 87 7.17 -16.08 -8.33
C PHE A 87 8.02 -16.32 -9.59
N LYS A 88 9.22 -15.74 -9.66
CA LYS A 88 10.31 -16.21 -10.55
C LYS A 88 11.67 -15.75 -10.02
N LEU A 89 12.65 -16.63 -10.16
CA LEU A 89 14.03 -16.64 -9.62
C LEU A 89 14.84 -15.37 -9.92
#